data_AF-A0A5B9FZB6-F1
#
_entry.id   AF-A0A5B9FZB6-F1
#
_cell.length_a   1.000
_cell.length_b   1.000
_cell.length_c   1.000
_cell.angle_alpha   90.00
_cell.angle_beta   90.00
_cell.angle_gamma   90.00
#
_symmetry.space_group_name_H-M   'P 1'
#
loop_
_entity.id
_entity.type
_entity.pdbx_description
1 polymer ?
#
loop_
_entity_poly.entity_id
_entity_poly.type
_entity_poly.pdbx_seq_one_letter_code
_entity_poly.pdbx_strand_id
1 'polypeptide(L)'
;MNKFKIYEYKEKASGLFGFFKRKSQKVPLGEIIFHNDKVLLAGREIPLDELQRISFAQFQDYAGRNDEGKVSEGNNNVVELYWSNSVKEVCCFALEKRYQLRDVKQQLIAYYKAGKLDFENLILILGLEDYNAVQNFKNSLLATKDGKEV
;
A
#
# COMPACT_ATOMS: atom_id res chain seq x y z
N MET A 1 -3.24 -16.60 0.55
CA MET A 1 -3.73 -15.31 1.06
C MET A 1 -2.54 -14.37 1.16
N ASN A 2 -2.55 -13.26 0.43
CA ASN A 2 -1.42 -12.32 0.41
C ASN A 2 -1.54 -11.39 1.62
N LYS A 3 -0.61 -11.53 2.57
CA LYS A 3 -0.56 -10.77 3.81
C LYS A 3 0.80 -10.09 3.93
N PHE A 4 0.81 -8.89 4.50
CA PHE A 4 2.03 -8.10 4.67
C PHE A 4 2.20 -7.75 6.14
N LYS A 5 3.40 -7.96 6.68
CA LYS A 5 3.71 -7.55 8.06
C LYS A 5 3.72 -6.03 8.14
N ILE A 6 3.06 -5.47 9.15
CA ILE A 6 2.98 -4.02 9.35
C ILE A 6 3.66 -3.56 10.63
N TYR A 7 4.09 -2.31 10.58
CA TYR A 7 4.85 -1.64 11.63
C TYR A 7 4.34 -0.21 11.78
N GLU A 8 4.41 0.31 13.00
CA GLU A 8 4.20 1.72 13.30
C GLU A 8 5.50 2.36 13.81
N TYR A 9 5.68 3.65 13.52
CA TYR A 9 6.75 4.43 14.16
C TYR A 9 6.26 4.93 15.51
N LYS A 10 6.86 4.43 16.60
CA LYS A 10 6.71 5.07 17.91
C LYS A 10 7.84 6.08 18.11
N GLU A 11 7.47 7.31 18.43
CA GLU A 11 8.41 8.25 19.02
C GLU A 11 8.76 7.75 20.43
N LYS A 12 10.05 7.48 20.69
CA LYS A 12 10.50 7.35 22.08
C LYS A 12 10.59 8.75 22.68
N ALA A 13 9.84 8.99 23.76
CA ALA A 13 10.06 10.16 24.61
C ALA A 13 11.49 10.09 25.16
N SER A 14 12.39 10.90 24.63
CA SER A 14 13.73 11.08 25.20
C SER A 14 13.58 11.96 26.44
N GLY A 15 13.91 11.42 27.60
CA GLY A 15 13.97 12.18 28.84
C GLY A 15 14.81 13.45 28.72
N LEU A 16 14.27 14.54 29.27
CA LEU A 16 14.87 15.79 29.72
C LEU A 16 15.84 16.65 28.87
N PHE A 17 16.27 16.28 27.66
CA PHE A 17 17.14 17.17 26.86
C PHE A 17 16.74 17.22 25.38
N GLY A 18 16.09 18.33 25.00
CA GLY A 18 15.45 18.57 23.69
C GLY A 18 16.38 18.88 22.52
N PHE A 19 17.52 18.19 22.37
CA PHE A 19 18.47 18.46 21.27
C PHE A 19 19.00 17.23 20.53
N PHE A 20 18.58 16.01 20.87
CA PHE A 20 18.93 14.83 20.08
C PHE A 20 17.80 14.44 19.13
N LYS A 21 18.12 14.26 17.83
CA LYS A 21 17.21 13.70 16.81
C LYS A 21 16.51 12.47 17.39
N ARG A 22 15.18 12.56 17.50
CA ARG A 22 14.32 11.48 17.98
C ARG A 22 14.61 10.23 17.14
N LYS A 23 15.14 9.16 17.75
CA LYS A 23 15.19 7.86 17.08
C LYS A 23 13.77 7.30 17.10
N SER A 24 13.09 7.37 15.95
CA SER A 24 11.84 6.66 15.75
C SER A 24 12.12 5.16 15.78
N GLN A 25 11.43 4.43 16.66
CA GLN A 25 11.53 2.96 16.71
C GLN A 25 10.33 2.38 15.97
N LYS A 26 10.58 1.47 15.03
CA LYS A 26 9.51 0.67 14.43
C LYS A 26 9.08 -0.42 15.39
N VAL A 27 7.77 -0.51 15.60
CA VAL A 27 7.15 -1.54 16.44
C VAL A 27 6.22 -2.38 15.57
N PRO A 28 6.29 -3.73 15.65
CA PRO A 28 5.33 -4.59 14.95
C PRO A 28 3.90 -4.27 15.39
N LEU A 29 3.02 -4.05 14.41
CA LEU A 29 1.61 -3.73 14.64
C LEU A 29 0.68 -4.91 14.28
N GLY A 30 1.15 -5.83 13.44
CA GLY A 30 0.38 -7.01 13.02
C GLY A 30 0.56 -7.28 11.53
N GLU A 31 -0.55 -7.53 10.84
CA GLU A 31 -0.59 -7.77 9.40
C GLU A 31 -1.62 -6.86 8.71
N ILE A 32 -1.37 -6.52 7.44
CA ILE A 32 -2.38 -5.97 6.54
C ILE A 32 -2.72 -7.02 5.46
N ILE A 33 -4.01 -7.19 5.21
CA ILE A 33 -4.54 -8.12 4.20
C ILE A 33 -5.55 -7.34 3.34
N PHE A 34 -5.41 -7.47 2.03
CA PHE A 34 -6.29 -6.84 1.06
C PHE A 34 -7.35 -7.83 0.58
N HIS A 35 -8.63 -7.46 0.70
CA HIS A 35 -9.77 -8.14 0.09
C HIS A 35 -10.41 -7.24 -0.96
N ASN A 36 -11.36 -7.73 -1.76
CA ASN A 36 -11.94 -6.92 -2.83
C ASN A 36 -12.82 -5.77 -2.32
N ASP A 37 -13.38 -5.91 -1.13
CA ASP A 37 -14.41 -5.07 -0.51
C ASP A 37 -13.98 -4.46 0.83
N LYS A 38 -12.83 -4.89 1.37
CA LYS A 38 -12.29 -4.42 2.64
C LYS A 38 -10.77 -4.53 2.73
N VAL A 39 -10.21 -3.89 3.74
CA VAL A 39 -8.84 -4.05 4.22
C VAL A 39 -8.90 -4.63 5.63
N LEU A 40 -8.13 -5.67 5.93
CA LEU A 40 -7.89 -6.08 7.31
C LEU A 40 -6.59 -5.44 7.77
N LEU A 41 -6.63 -4.59 8.80
CA LEU A 41 -5.46 -3.92 9.35
C LEU A 41 -5.29 -4.31 10.83
N ALA A 42 -4.22 -5.01 11.16
CA ALA A 42 -3.97 -5.52 12.52
C ALA A 42 -5.17 -6.30 13.10
N GLY A 43 -5.87 -7.07 12.24
CA GLY A 43 -7.08 -7.81 12.63
C GLY A 43 -8.38 -7.00 12.68
N ARG A 44 -8.32 -5.67 12.54
CA ARG A 44 -9.51 -4.82 12.38
C ARG A 44 -10.00 -4.87 10.94
N GLU A 45 -11.28 -5.19 10.75
CA GLU A 45 -11.90 -5.07 9.43
C GLU A 45 -12.23 -3.61 9.11
N ILE A 46 -11.85 -3.17 7.92
CA ILE A 46 -12.09 -1.82 7.41
C ILE A 46 -12.79 -1.95 6.05
N PRO A 47 -14.13 -1.83 6.01
CA PRO A 47 -14.87 -1.74 4.77
C PRO A 47 -14.38 -0.61 3.85
N LEU A 48 -14.41 -0.82 2.53
CA LEU A 48 -13.95 0.19 1.57
C LEU A 48 -14.81 1.46 1.52
N ASP A 49 -16.09 1.36 1.88
CA ASP A 49 -17.01 2.50 1.92
C ASP A 49 -16.65 3.50 3.03
N GLU A 50 -16.08 3.04 4.13
CA GLU A 50 -15.56 3.90 5.21
C GLU A 50 -14.31 4.70 4.80
N LEU A 51 -13.54 4.16 3.85
CA LEU A 51 -12.34 4.81 3.33
C LEU A 51 -12.70 5.82 2.25
N GLN A 52 -12.12 7.01 2.34
CA GLN A 52 -12.11 7.98 1.24
C GLN A 52 -11.09 7.58 0.17
N ARG A 53 -9.89 7.17 0.59
CA ARG A 53 -8.77 6.85 -0.31
C ARG A 53 -7.76 5.90 0.35
N ILE A 54 -7.11 5.10 -0.47
CA ILE A 54 -5.95 4.26 -0.17
C ILE A 54 -4.81 4.75 -1.06
N SER A 55 -3.64 4.97 -0.49
CA SER A 55 -2.44 5.32 -1.25
C SER A 55 -1.23 4.52 -0.76
N PHE A 56 -0.44 4.04 -1.71
CA PHE A 56 0.86 3.44 -1.46
C PHE A 56 1.93 4.49 -1.78
N ALA A 57 2.32 5.25 -0.76
CA ALA A 57 3.28 6.34 -0.89
C ALA A 57 4.71 5.84 -1.15
N GLN A 58 5.04 4.64 -0.66
CA GLN A 58 6.30 3.95 -0.92
C GLN A 58 6.05 2.44 -0.95
N PHE A 59 6.52 1.72 -1.96
CA PHE A 59 6.19 0.28 -2.13
C PHE A 59 7.27 -0.54 -2.86
N GLN A 60 8.49 -0.01 -2.93
CA GLN A 60 9.62 -0.62 -3.66
C GLN A 60 10.74 -1.12 -2.73
N ASP A 61 10.52 -1.14 -1.41
CA ASP A 61 11.48 -1.62 -0.43
C ASP A 61 11.23 -3.11 -0.10
N TYR A 62 12.03 -4.02 -0.67
CA TYR A 62 11.87 -5.46 -0.52
C TYR A 62 13.10 -6.10 0.10
N ALA A 63 12.89 -7.01 1.06
CA ALA A 63 13.98 -7.78 1.68
C ALA A 63 15.18 -6.92 2.13
N GLY A 64 14.92 -5.70 2.61
CA GLY A 64 15.99 -4.79 3.01
C GLY A 64 16.68 -4.09 1.84
N ARG A 65 16.01 -3.94 0.68
CA ARG A 65 16.58 -3.34 -0.53
C ARG A 65 15.55 -2.51 -1.27
N ASN A 66 15.92 -1.29 -1.69
CA ASN A 66 15.10 -0.50 -2.60
C ASN A 66 15.42 -0.81 -4.08
N ASP A 67 14.66 -0.22 -5.00
CA ASP A 67 14.87 -0.39 -6.46
C ASP A 67 16.21 0.17 -6.96
N GLU A 68 16.87 1.03 -6.18
CA GLU A 68 18.23 1.53 -6.43
C GLU A 68 19.32 0.59 -5.90
N GLY A 69 18.94 -0.56 -5.31
CA GLY A 69 19.86 -1.54 -4.74
C GLY A 69 20.45 -1.14 -3.37
N LYS A 70 19.93 -0.08 -2.73
CA LYS A 70 20.39 0.37 -1.41
C LYS A 70 19.84 -0.50 -0.30
N VAL A 71 20.67 -0.78 0.71
CA VAL A 71 20.29 -1.56 1.89
C VAL A 71 19.34 -0.74 2.79
N SER A 72 18.31 -1.40 3.30
CA SER A 72 17.27 -0.88 4.17
C SER A 72 16.89 -1.94 5.22
N GLU A 73 15.94 -1.62 6.10
CA GLU A 73 15.34 -2.58 7.05
C GLU A 73 14.21 -3.43 6.43
N GLY A 74 13.87 -3.23 5.16
CA GLY A 74 12.89 -4.04 4.42
C GLY A 74 11.44 -3.81 4.80
N ASN A 75 11.18 -2.70 5.49
CA ASN A 75 9.91 -2.33 6.09
C ASN A 75 9.66 -0.81 5.97
N ASN A 76 10.19 -0.15 4.94
CA ASN A 76 9.94 1.27 4.66
C ASN A 76 8.82 1.50 3.65
N ASN A 77 8.14 0.46 3.18
CA ASN A 77 6.95 0.67 2.37
C ASN A 77 5.87 1.30 3.22
N VAL A 78 5.08 2.18 2.65
CA VAL A 78 4.06 2.98 3.33
C VAL A 78 2.75 2.82 2.60
N VAL A 79 1.72 2.44 3.35
CA VAL A 79 0.33 2.52 2.93
C VAL A 79 -0.39 3.51 3.83
N GLU A 80 -1.19 4.36 3.19
CA GLU A 80 -1.92 5.45 3.80
C GLU A 80 -3.41 5.23 3.55
N LEU A 81 -4.17 5.12 4.63
CA LEU A 81 -5.63 5.00 4.62
C LEU A 81 -6.20 6.36 5.01
N TYR A 82 -6.97 6.94 4.11
CA TYR A 82 -7.67 8.20 4.32
C TYR A 82 -9.14 7.90 4.60
N TRP A 83 -9.61 8.34 5.76
CA TRP A 83 -10.99 8.22 6.19
C TRP A 83 -11.80 9.42 5.70
N SER A 84 -13.12 9.23 5.55
CA SER A 84 -14.04 10.30 5.11
C SER A 84 -14.10 11.52 6.05
N ASN A 85 -13.63 11.37 7.29
CA ASN A 85 -13.53 12.44 8.29
C ASN A 85 -12.16 13.16 8.28
N SER A 86 -11.38 13.02 7.21
CA SER A 86 -10.02 13.57 7.08
C SER A 86 -8.97 12.99 8.02
N VAL A 87 -9.30 11.92 8.78
CA VAL A 87 -8.30 11.18 9.57
C VAL A 87 -7.43 10.38 8.61
N LYS A 88 -6.12 10.39 8.84
CA LYS A 88 -5.14 9.62 8.08
C LYS A 88 -4.52 8.58 8.99
N GLU A 89 -4.59 7.32 8.59
CA GLU A 89 -3.87 6.23 9.23
C GLU A 89 -2.72 5.78 8.32
N VAL A 90 -1.51 5.79 8.87
CA VAL A 90 -0.29 5.46 8.13
C VAL A 90 0.34 4.26 8.79
N CYS A 91 0.61 3.23 7.99
CA CYS A 91 1.40 2.10 8.47
C CYS A 91 2.50 1.77 7.48
N CYS A 92 3.62 1.30 8.03
CA CYS A 92 4.68 0.74 7.24
C CYS A 92 4.43 -0.74 7.01
N PHE A 93 4.80 -1.28 5.85
CA PHE A 93 4.69 -2.71 5.56
C PHE A 93 5.98 -3.27 4.97
N ALA A 94 6.21 -4.57 5.18
CA ALA A 94 7.36 -5.28 4.64
C ALA A 94 7.00 -6.05 3.37
N LEU A 95 7.96 -6.13 2.44
CA LEU A 95 7.89 -6.98 1.27
C LEU A 95 8.94 -8.09 1.35
N GLU A 96 8.54 -9.32 1.10
CA GLU A 96 9.40 -10.51 1.03
C GLU A 96 10.05 -10.67 -0.35
N LYS A 97 9.41 -10.13 -1.40
CA LYS A 97 9.93 -10.12 -2.77
C LYS A 97 9.64 -8.78 -3.46
N ARG A 98 10.51 -8.42 -4.41
CA ARG A 98 10.49 -7.12 -5.12
C ARG A 98 9.13 -6.66 -5.63
N TYR A 99 8.34 -7.59 -6.17
CA TYR A 99 7.05 -7.29 -6.78
C TYR A 99 5.87 -7.91 -6.02
N GLN A 100 6.02 -8.19 -4.73
CA GLN A 100 4.98 -8.87 -3.95
C GLN A 100 3.64 -8.13 -3.94
N LEU A 101 3.65 -6.80 -3.99
CA LEU A 101 2.41 -6.02 -4.03
C LEU A 101 1.60 -6.27 -5.33
N ARG A 102 2.25 -6.76 -6.40
CA ARG A 102 1.56 -7.19 -7.63
C ARG A 102 0.75 -8.47 -7.44
N ASP A 103 1.03 -9.27 -6.41
CA ASP A 103 0.26 -10.47 -6.10
C ASP A 103 -1.19 -10.14 -5.71
N VAL A 104 -1.45 -8.91 -5.23
CA VAL A 104 -2.80 -8.41 -4.91
C VAL A 104 -3.40 -7.55 -6.02
N LYS A 105 -2.96 -7.75 -7.28
CA LYS A 105 -3.46 -7.00 -8.46
C LYS A 105 -4.98 -6.94 -8.54
N GLN A 106 -5.68 -8.04 -8.27
CA GLN A 106 -7.14 -8.08 -8.34
C GLN A 106 -7.78 -7.12 -7.33
N GLN A 107 -7.27 -7.08 -6.10
CA GLN A 107 -7.76 -6.18 -5.05
C GLN A 107 -7.44 -4.72 -5.38
N LEU A 108 -6.25 -4.43 -5.88
CA LEU A 108 -5.88 -3.07 -6.31
C LEU A 108 -6.78 -2.57 -7.44
N ILE A 109 -7.13 -3.44 -8.40
CA ILE A 109 -8.11 -3.11 -9.44
C ILE A 109 -9.50 -2.88 -8.84
N ALA A 110 -9.94 -3.69 -7.88
CA ALA A 110 -11.21 -3.49 -7.20
C ALA A 110 -11.26 -2.14 -6.47
N TYR A 111 -10.18 -1.76 -5.79
CA TYR A 111 -10.07 -0.47 -5.09
C TYR A 111 -10.11 0.70 -6.07
N TYR A 112 -9.42 0.60 -7.20
CA TYR A 112 -9.51 1.60 -8.27
C TYR A 112 -10.94 1.72 -8.80
N LYS A 113 -11.61 0.59 -9.11
CA LYS A 113 -13.01 0.58 -9.58
C LYS A 113 -13.98 1.17 -8.56
N ALA A 114 -13.71 1.00 -7.27
CA ALA A 114 -14.47 1.60 -6.18
C ALA A 114 -14.12 3.08 -5.91
N GLY A 115 -13.21 3.67 -6.69
CA GLY A 115 -12.76 5.05 -6.52
C GLY A 115 -11.87 5.28 -5.29
N LYS A 116 -11.31 4.21 -4.70
CA LYS A 116 -10.51 4.24 -3.48
C LYS A 116 -9.01 4.28 -3.75
N LEU A 117 -8.55 3.93 -4.94
CA LEU A 117 -7.14 3.94 -5.33
C LEU A 117 -6.97 4.76 -6.61
N ASP A 118 -5.99 5.66 -6.63
CA ASP A 118 -5.70 6.48 -7.79
C ASP A 118 -5.08 5.65 -8.93
N PHE A 119 -5.44 5.97 -10.19
CA PHE A 119 -4.96 5.23 -11.36
C PHE A 119 -3.44 5.25 -11.48
N GLU A 120 -2.81 6.40 -11.23
CA GLU A 120 -1.35 6.56 -11.25
C GLU A 120 -0.67 5.63 -10.24
N ASN A 121 -1.21 5.57 -9.02
CA ASN A 121 -0.65 4.71 -7.98
C ASN A 121 -0.82 3.23 -8.35
N LEU A 122 -1.94 2.85 -8.96
CA LEU A 122 -2.17 1.51 -9.50
C LEU A 122 -1.15 1.14 -10.59
N ILE A 123 -0.96 1.96 -11.61
CA ILE A 123 -0.04 1.62 -12.72
C ILE A 123 1.42 1.55 -12.27
N LEU A 124 1.82 2.39 -11.32
CA LEU A 124 3.17 2.36 -10.76
C LEU A 124 3.41 1.06 -9.98
N ILE A 125 2.45 0.61 -9.17
CA ILE A 125 2.54 -0.67 -8.44
C ILE A 125 2.63 -1.84 -9.43
N LEU A 126 1.81 -1.81 -10.47
CA LEU A 126 1.79 -2.85 -11.51
C LEU A 126 3.03 -2.82 -12.41
N GLY A 127 3.86 -1.78 -12.34
CA GLY A 127 5.06 -1.62 -13.16
C GLY A 127 4.76 -1.41 -14.64
N LEU A 128 3.70 -0.66 -14.94
CA LEU A 128 3.35 -0.31 -16.31
C LEU A 128 4.08 0.99 -16.66
N GLU A 129 5.17 0.87 -17.42
CA GLU A 129 6.07 1.99 -17.71
C GLU A 129 5.88 2.56 -19.11
N ASP A 130 5.51 1.73 -20.10
CA ASP A 130 5.31 2.17 -21.46
C ASP A 130 3.85 2.59 -21.75
N TYR A 131 3.71 3.56 -22.64
CA TYR A 131 2.41 4.12 -23.03
C TYR A 131 1.43 3.05 -23.53
N ASN A 132 1.90 2.08 -24.32
CA ASN A 132 1.06 1.05 -24.90
C ASN A 132 0.53 0.10 -23.82
N ALA A 133 1.36 -0.33 -22.87
CA ALA A 133 0.94 -1.14 -21.73
C ALA A 133 -0.09 -0.41 -20.87
N VAL A 134 0.10 0.89 -20.62
CA VAL A 134 -0.88 1.71 -19.89
C VAL A 134 -2.21 1.80 -20.64
N GLN A 135 -2.20 2.05 -21.96
CA GLN A 135 -3.42 2.12 -22.76
C GLN A 135 -4.14 0.77 -22.84
N ASN A 136 -3.41 -0.31 -23.08
CA ASN A 136 -3.97 -1.66 -23.10
C ASN A 136 -4.60 -2.01 -21.76
N PHE A 137 -3.96 -1.63 -20.65
CA PHE A 137 -4.51 -1.82 -19.33
C PHE A 137 -5.79 -0.99 -19.10
N LYS A 138 -5.80 0.30 -19.47
CA LYS A 138 -7.02 1.12 -19.43
C LYS A 138 -8.17 0.48 -20.21
N ASN A 139 -7.91 -0.01 -21.41
CA ASN A 139 -8.90 -0.68 -22.24
C ASN A 139 -9.43 -1.96 -21.58
N SER A 140 -8.55 -2.75 -20.95
CA SER A 140 -8.96 -3.96 -20.22
C SER A 140 -9.92 -3.65 -19.06
N LEU A 141 -9.73 -2.52 -18.37
CA LEU A 141 -10.59 -2.08 -17.27
C LEU A 141 -11.98 -1.66 -17.76
N LEU A 142 -12.07 -1.09 -18.97
CA LEU A 142 -13.33 -0.70 -19.61
C LEU A 142 -14.08 -1.91 -20.17
N ALA A 143 -13.38 -2.85 -20.80
CA ALA A 143 -14.00 -4.09 -21.30
C ALA A 143 -14.67 -4.91 -20.17
N THR A 144 -14.11 -4.85 -18.95
CA THR A 144 -14.74 -5.51 -17.79
C THR A 144 -16.02 -4.81 -17.31
N LYS A 145 -16.26 -3.53 -17.65
CA LYS A 145 -17.52 -2.83 -17.30
C LYS A 145 -18.70 -3.26 -18.17
N ASP A 146 -18.43 -3.75 -19.39
CA ASP A 146 -19.47 -4.04 -20.39
C ASP A 146 -19.87 -5.52 -20.44
N GLY A 147 -19.46 -6.33 -19.46
CA GLY A 147 -19.96 -7.71 -19.30
C GLY A 147 -19.63 -8.67 -20.44
N LYS A 148 -18.60 -8.38 -21.25
CA LYS A 148 -18.07 -9.32 -22.24
C LYS A 148 -16.67 -9.74 -21.83
N GLU A 149 -16.61 -10.83 -21.08
CA GLU A 149 -15.43 -11.68 -21.08
C GLU A 149 -15.26 -12.22 -22.52
N VAL A 150 -14.08 -12.01 -23.10
CA VAL A 150 -13.67 -12.68 -24.35
C VAL A 150 -12.89 -13.93 -23.96
#